data_AF-A0A6P7I072-F1
#
_entry.id   AF-A0A6P7I072-F1
#
_cell.length_a   1.000
_cell.length_b   1.000
_cell.length_c   1.000
_cell.angle_alpha   90.00
_cell.angle_beta   90.00
_cell.angle_gamma   90.00
#
_symmetry.space_group_name_H-M   'P 1'
#
loop_
_entity.id
_entity.type
_entity.pdbx_description
1 polymer ?
#
loop_
_entity_poly.entity_id
_entity_poly.type
_entity_poly.pdbx_seq_one_letter_code
_entity_poly.pdbx_strand_id
1 'polypeptide(L)'
;MIPMGRGLCLPSPATVHQLFSVARDASIIPDISLDPVLTTFLSLDSSAALQHRYGFLQRGMSREQQAAFRQSLIGELGGSRVTYGGVGVIALALSMLFDQVAQHVRVQGSSTEGHLSTQGPQAMMIFGISTSSRIGQLINSYLRLILGIANNQETMAETTELYDSLLKLELLDHYERMINKKRMSSVSMQQWLAGAAFHLHLRLHQVRLNSVPLGSAKSLRFSYKTGLNHLIQGYAAYLRRNIQETAAPGPHHTAINAASGPKETSATNTTCSSSVLFNISLQALVTRIINAQDLERNRNFFIYREKAFQNLLRQREDFELRSN
;
A
#
# COMPACT_ATOMS: atom_id res chain seq x y z
N MET A 1 11.82 -8.17 -56.99
CA MET A 1 11.48 -6.88 -56.34
C MET A 1 10.23 -7.08 -55.52
N ILE A 2 10.35 -7.13 -54.19
CA ILE A 2 9.22 -7.14 -53.28
C ILE A 2 9.00 -5.67 -52.89
N PRO A 3 7.83 -5.06 -53.11
CA PRO A 3 7.60 -3.72 -52.62
C PRO A 3 7.51 -3.81 -51.09
N MET A 4 8.50 -3.25 -50.39
CA MET A 4 8.39 -3.07 -48.94
C MET A 4 7.28 -2.07 -48.67
N GLY A 5 6.19 -2.58 -48.09
CA GLY A 5 5.09 -1.77 -47.60
C GLY A 5 5.59 -0.78 -46.55
N ARG A 6 4.97 0.41 -46.57
CA ARG A 6 5.15 1.50 -45.60
C ARG A 6 5.29 0.96 -44.17
N GLY A 7 6.50 1.02 -43.62
CA GLY A 7 6.76 0.66 -42.23
C GLY A 7 6.01 1.59 -41.28
N LEU A 8 5.06 1.05 -40.53
CA LEU A 8 4.44 1.74 -39.41
C LEU A 8 5.51 2.01 -38.35
N CYS A 9 5.77 3.27 -37.97
CA CYS A 9 6.69 3.62 -36.88
C CYS A 9 6.10 3.27 -35.49
N LEU A 10 5.81 2.00 -35.24
CA LEU A 10 5.43 1.53 -33.91
C LEU A 10 6.72 1.27 -33.13
N PRO A 11 6.91 1.81 -31.91
CA PRO A 11 8.01 1.38 -31.08
C PRO A 11 7.84 -0.11 -30.83
N SER A 12 8.94 -0.84 -30.99
CA SER A 12 8.94 -2.28 -30.80
C SER A 12 8.50 -2.62 -29.36
N PRO A 13 7.92 -3.81 -29.12
CA PRO A 13 7.67 -4.30 -27.78
C PRO A 13 8.91 -4.27 -26.87
N ALA A 14 10.11 -4.39 -27.45
CA ALA A 14 11.39 -4.28 -26.76
C ALA A 14 11.66 -2.83 -26.28
N THR A 15 11.35 -1.82 -27.09
CA THR A 15 11.46 -0.41 -26.71
C THR A 15 10.54 -0.07 -25.54
N VAL A 16 9.27 -0.51 -25.59
CA VAL A 16 8.31 -0.31 -24.48
C VAL A 16 8.79 -1.02 -23.21
N HIS A 17 9.37 -2.21 -23.35
CA HIS A 17 9.94 -2.93 -22.22
C HIS A 17 11.12 -2.19 -21.60
N GLN A 18 12.04 -1.67 -22.42
CA GLN A 18 13.21 -0.94 -21.94
C GLN A 18 12.81 0.35 -21.23
N LEU A 19 11.86 1.10 -21.76
CA LEU A 19 11.31 2.30 -21.10
C LEU A 19 10.72 1.95 -19.72
N PHE A 20 9.93 0.89 -19.65
CA PHE A 20 9.39 0.41 -18.37
C PHE A 20 10.49 0.00 -17.39
N SER A 21 11.50 -0.76 -17.84
CA SER A 21 12.59 -1.24 -16.98
C SER A 21 13.43 -0.08 -16.44
N VAL A 22 13.82 0.88 -17.28
CA VAL A 22 14.55 2.09 -16.85
C VAL A 22 13.73 2.89 -15.83
N ALA A 23 12.43 3.08 -16.10
CA ALA A 23 11.55 3.79 -15.19
C ALA A 23 11.38 3.07 -13.84
N ARG A 24 11.29 1.73 -13.86
CA ARG A 24 11.21 0.91 -12.64
C ARG A 24 12.50 1.01 -11.85
N ASP A 25 13.64 0.86 -12.51
CA ASP A 25 14.96 0.86 -11.86
C ASP A 25 15.31 2.27 -11.30
N ALA A 26 14.73 3.32 -11.87
CA ALA A 26 14.78 4.69 -11.35
C ALA A 26 13.69 5.00 -10.29
N SER A 27 12.85 4.04 -9.89
CA SER A 27 11.76 4.23 -8.92
C SER A 27 10.75 5.34 -9.28
N ILE A 28 10.53 5.58 -10.58
CA ILE A 28 9.56 6.57 -11.07
C ILE A 28 8.23 5.95 -11.52
N ILE A 29 8.15 4.62 -11.56
CA ILE A 29 6.89 3.91 -11.77
C ILE A 29 6.00 4.17 -10.56
N PRO A 30 4.76 4.66 -10.77
CA PRO A 30 3.80 4.76 -9.69
C PRO A 30 3.66 3.43 -8.96
N ASP A 31 3.49 3.46 -7.64
CA ASP A 31 3.19 2.28 -6.84
C ASP A 31 1.87 2.47 -6.09
N ILE A 32 0.90 1.61 -6.41
CA ILE A 32 -0.39 1.52 -5.71
C ILE A 32 -0.55 0.19 -4.98
N SER A 33 0.53 -0.57 -4.80
CA SER A 33 0.52 -1.86 -4.10
C SER A 33 0.10 -1.69 -2.64
N LEU A 34 -0.59 -2.70 -2.10
CA LEU A 34 -0.82 -2.77 -0.66
C LEU A 34 0.50 -2.96 0.08
N ASP A 35 0.65 -2.24 1.18
CA ASP A 35 1.83 -2.33 2.03
C ASP A 35 2.04 -3.77 2.54
N PRO A 36 3.28 -4.30 2.49
CA PRO A 36 3.57 -5.66 2.94
C PRO A 36 3.11 -5.94 4.37
N VAL A 37 3.17 -4.96 5.27
CA VAL A 37 2.71 -5.09 6.67
C VAL A 37 1.21 -5.34 6.71
N LEU A 38 0.41 -4.60 5.92
CA LEU A 38 -1.03 -4.87 5.80
C LEU A 38 -1.26 -6.27 5.27
N THR A 39 -0.61 -6.65 4.16
CA THR A 39 -0.84 -7.98 3.57
C THR A 39 -0.41 -9.14 4.48
N THR A 40 0.53 -8.89 5.40
CA THR A 40 1.03 -9.88 6.36
C THR A 40 0.06 -10.05 7.52
N PHE A 41 -0.30 -8.96 8.21
CA PHE A 41 -1.10 -9.03 9.44
C PHE A 41 -2.61 -9.08 9.19
N LEU A 42 -3.06 -8.69 8.00
CA LEU A 42 -4.45 -8.84 7.57
C LEU A 42 -4.64 -10.13 6.74
N SER A 43 -4.03 -11.23 7.20
CA SER A 43 -4.05 -12.53 6.52
C SER A 43 -4.37 -13.68 7.49
N LEU A 44 -4.43 -14.91 6.95
CA LEU A 44 -4.56 -16.12 7.76
C LEU A 44 -3.31 -16.41 8.60
N ASP A 45 -2.16 -15.86 8.22
CA ASP A 45 -0.88 -16.12 8.86
C ASP A 45 -0.52 -15.05 9.90
N SER A 46 -1.44 -14.14 10.23
CA SER A 46 -1.22 -13.01 11.12
C SER A 46 -0.62 -13.41 12.47
N SER A 47 -1.08 -14.53 13.04
CA SER A 47 -0.62 -15.04 14.33
C SER A 47 0.84 -15.51 14.27
N ALA A 48 1.17 -16.30 13.24
CA ALA A 48 2.53 -16.78 13.01
C ALA A 48 3.48 -15.62 12.70
N ALA A 49 3.05 -14.65 11.89
CA ALA A 49 3.81 -13.45 11.58
C ALA A 49 4.09 -12.61 12.84
N LEU A 50 3.11 -12.48 13.73
CA LEU A 50 3.24 -11.74 14.98
C LEU A 50 4.22 -12.41 15.94
N GLN A 51 4.12 -13.73 16.10
CA GLN A 51 5.07 -14.51 16.90
C GLN A 51 6.50 -14.41 16.35
N HIS A 52 6.64 -14.52 15.03
CA HIS A 52 7.92 -14.35 14.37
C HIS A 52 8.49 -12.94 14.60
N ARG A 53 7.68 -11.88 14.48
CA ARG A 53 8.12 -10.50 14.72
C ARG A 53 8.57 -10.30 16.16
N TYR A 54 7.80 -10.78 17.13
CA TYR A 54 8.14 -10.72 18.55
C TYR A 54 9.49 -11.39 18.83
N GLY A 55 9.65 -12.65 18.41
CA GLY A 55 10.91 -13.40 18.60
C GLY A 55 12.09 -12.78 17.83
N PHE A 56 11.86 -12.26 16.61
CA PHE A 56 12.89 -11.59 15.83
C PHE A 56 13.44 -10.36 16.55
N LEU A 57 12.57 -9.53 17.15
CA LEU A 57 12.99 -8.35 17.91
C LEU A 57 13.81 -8.75 19.15
N GLN A 58 13.38 -9.77 19.88
CA GLN A 58 14.07 -10.28 21.07
C GLN A 58 15.46 -10.83 20.77
N ARG A 59 15.65 -11.53 19.64
CA ARG A 59 16.98 -12.08 19.26
C ARG A 59 18.07 -11.01 19.16
N GLY A 60 17.69 -9.78 18.81
CA GLY A 60 18.62 -8.64 18.73
C GLY A 60 18.81 -7.88 20.05
N MET A 61 18.30 -8.39 21.18
CA MET A 61 18.33 -7.73 22.49
C MET A 61 19.13 -8.55 23.51
N SER A 62 19.80 -7.88 24.45
CA SER A 62 20.37 -8.52 25.65
C SER A 62 19.26 -9.07 26.56
N ARG A 63 19.61 -9.87 27.59
CA ARG A 63 18.61 -10.40 28.53
C ARG A 63 17.90 -9.28 29.30
N GLU A 64 18.63 -8.23 29.68
CA GLU A 64 18.11 -7.05 30.36
C GLU A 64 17.17 -6.26 29.45
N GLN A 65 17.54 -6.08 28.18
CA GLN A 65 16.68 -5.45 27.18
C GLN A 65 15.44 -6.29 26.88
N GLN A 66 15.54 -7.61 26.82
CA GLN A 66 14.38 -8.49 26.66
C GLN A 66 13.41 -8.37 27.84
N ALA A 67 13.93 -8.30 29.07
CA ALA A 67 13.12 -8.10 30.26
C ALA A 67 12.44 -6.72 30.25
N ALA A 68 13.18 -5.65 29.92
CA ALA A 68 12.63 -4.30 29.80
C ALA A 68 11.56 -4.23 28.69
N PHE A 69 11.84 -4.78 27.51
CA PHE A 69 10.90 -4.87 26.39
C PHE A 69 9.60 -5.55 26.80
N ARG A 70 9.70 -6.71 27.46
CA ARG A 70 8.52 -7.42 27.97
C ARG A 70 7.77 -6.59 29.01
N GLN A 71 8.46 -6.00 29.98
CA GLN A 71 7.82 -5.23 31.03
C GLN A 71 7.10 -4.00 30.49
N SER A 72 7.70 -3.28 29.54
CA SER A 72 7.06 -2.18 28.84
C SER A 72 5.81 -2.64 28.08
N LEU A 73 5.86 -3.77 27.37
CA LEU A 73 4.68 -4.32 26.69
C LEU A 73 3.57 -4.69 27.67
N ILE A 74 3.89 -5.30 28.82
CA ILE A 74 2.89 -5.60 29.85
C ILE A 74 2.25 -4.30 30.37
N GLY A 75 3.03 -3.23 30.55
CA GLY A 75 2.53 -1.92 30.95
C GLY A 75 1.58 -1.31 29.92
N GLU A 76 1.94 -1.32 28.64
CA GLU A 76 1.12 -0.77 27.54
C GLU A 76 -0.16 -1.59 27.30
N LEU A 77 -0.11 -2.91 27.48
CA LEU A 77 -1.23 -3.81 27.23
C LEU A 77 -2.12 -4.03 28.46
N GLY A 78 -1.68 -3.60 29.64
CA GLY A 78 -2.37 -3.88 30.92
C GLY A 78 -2.37 -5.36 31.30
N GLY A 79 -1.49 -6.18 30.72
CA GLY A 79 -1.45 -7.63 30.95
C GLY A 79 -0.55 -8.39 29.97
N SER A 80 -0.45 -9.71 30.15
CA SER A 80 0.37 -10.59 29.30
C SER A 80 -0.38 -11.20 28.12
N ARG A 81 -1.71 -11.15 28.12
CA ARG A 81 -2.57 -11.75 27.09
C ARG A 81 -3.46 -10.68 26.46
N VAL A 82 -3.60 -10.75 25.14
CA VAL A 82 -4.45 -9.86 24.34
C VAL A 82 -5.46 -10.73 23.58
N THR A 83 -6.73 -10.52 23.88
CA THR A 83 -7.86 -11.22 23.24
C THR A 83 -7.90 -10.88 21.75
N TYR A 84 -8.04 -11.89 20.89
CA TYR A 84 -7.88 -11.79 19.43
C TYR A 84 -6.53 -11.23 18.97
N GLY A 85 -5.52 -11.17 19.85
CA GLY A 85 -4.24 -10.54 19.59
C GLY A 85 -3.47 -11.13 18.40
N GLY A 86 -3.67 -12.41 18.10
CA GLY A 86 -3.04 -13.08 16.96
C GLY A 86 -3.70 -12.78 15.61
N VAL A 87 -4.77 -11.97 15.56
CA VAL A 87 -5.66 -11.93 14.40
C VAL A 87 -5.87 -10.51 13.85
N GLY A 88 -5.65 -10.35 12.54
CA GLY A 88 -6.13 -9.20 11.76
C GLY A 88 -5.67 -7.85 12.32
N VAL A 89 -6.63 -6.92 12.49
CA VAL A 89 -6.36 -5.55 12.95
C VAL A 89 -5.70 -5.48 14.33
N ILE A 90 -5.90 -6.49 15.19
CA ILE A 90 -5.28 -6.53 16.53
C ILE A 90 -3.82 -6.96 16.42
N ALA A 91 -3.54 -7.99 15.63
CA ALA A 91 -2.17 -8.40 15.34
C ALA A 91 -1.39 -7.28 14.66
N LEU A 92 -2.04 -6.54 13.76
CA LEU A 92 -1.47 -5.37 13.11
C LEU A 92 -1.10 -4.29 14.15
N ALA A 93 -2.01 -3.96 15.07
CA ALA A 93 -1.74 -3.00 16.14
C ALA A 93 -0.57 -3.46 17.04
N LEU A 94 -0.57 -4.73 17.45
CA LEU A 94 0.51 -5.31 18.26
C LEU A 94 1.86 -5.25 17.55
N SER A 95 1.90 -5.50 16.24
CA SER A 95 3.15 -5.43 15.47
C SER A 95 3.78 -4.03 15.51
N MET A 96 2.95 -2.99 15.45
CA MET A 96 3.41 -1.59 15.57
C MET A 96 3.90 -1.28 16.98
N LEU A 97 3.16 -1.74 18.00
CA LEU A 97 3.56 -1.55 19.40
C LEU A 97 4.90 -2.23 19.68
N PHE A 98 5.12 -3.44 19.17
CA PHE A 98 6.39 -4.15 19.33
C PHE A 98 7.55 -3.34 18.76
N ASP A 99 7.38 -2.76 17.58
CA ASP A 99 8.42 -1.96 16.95
C ASP A 99 8.72 -0.69 17.74
N GLN A 100 7.67 0.00 18.21
CA GLN A 100 7.79 1.21 19.03
C GLN A 100 8.53 0.94 20.34
N VAL A 101 8.11 -0.09 21.09
CA VAL A 101 8.73 -0.42 22.38
C VAL A 101 10.17 -0.95 22.17
N ALA A 102 10.41 -1.74 21.12
CA ALA A 102 11.76 -2.23 20.81
C ALA A 102 12.72 -1.09 20.49
N GLN A 103 12.28 -0.07 19.77
CA GLN A 103 13.08 1.14 19.51
C GLN A 103 13.39 1.87 20.81
N HIS A 104 12.39 2.07 21.68
CA HIS A 104 12.58 2.76 22.95
C HIS A 104 13.60 2.07 23.87
N VAL A 105 13.50 0.75 24.01
CA VAL A 105 14.43 -0.06 24.83
C VAL A 105 15.86 -0.03 24.29
N ARG A 106 16.03 -0.03 22.96
CA ARG A 106 17.36 0.05 22.34
C ARG A 106 18.01 1.40 22.58
N VAL A 107 17.25 2.49 22.47
CA VAL A 107 17.75 3.86 22.70
C VAL A 107 18.10 4.09 24.18
N GLN A 108 17.30 3.56 25.11
CA GLN A 108 17.61 3.65 26.55
C GLN A 108 18.86 2.85 26.96
N GLY A 109 19.16 1.74 26.27
CA GLY A 109 20.35 0.93 26.54
C GLY A 109 21.65 1.50 25.95
N SER A 110 21.57 2.46 25.02
CA SER A 110 22.72 3.17 24.48
C SER A 110 22.87 4.52 25.20
N SER A 111 23.73 4.56 26.23
CA SER A 111 24.15 5.79 26.92
C SER A 111 25.09 6.65 26.05
N THR A 112 24.71 6.91 24.82
CA THR A 112 25.35 7.93 23.97
C THR A 112 24.27 8.90 23.55
N GLU A 113 24.37 10.13 24.07
CA GLU A 113 23.64 11.30 23.62
C GLU A 113 23.88 11.49 22.11
N GLY A 114 23.04 10.84 21.31
CA GLY A 114 23.04 10.94 19.86
C GLY A 114 21.79 11.68 19.44
N HIS A 115 21.94 12.99 19.25
CA HIS A 115 21.04 13.90 18.54
C HIS A 115 19.63 13.37 18.27
N LEU A 116 18.67 13.81 19.07
CA LEU A 116 17.28 13.92 18.65
C LEU A 116 17.29 14.66 17.31
N SER A 117 17.09 13.91 16.22
CA SER A 117 16.87 14.51 14.91
C SER A 117 15.54 15.24 15.03
N THR A 118 15.63 16.54 15.22
CA THR A 118 14.54 17.50 15.03
C THR A 118 14.20 17.52 13.54
N GLN A 119 13.66 16.41 13.02
CA GLN A 119 12.88 16.48 11.81
C GLN A 119 11.63 17.28 12.17
N GLY A 120 11.29 18.29 11.35
CA GLY A 120 10.01 18.97 11.45
C GLY A 120 8.84 17.97 11.38
N PRO A 121 7.57 18.42 11.36
CA PRO A 121 6.44 17.51 11.23
C PRO A 121 6.44 16.86 9.84
N GLN A 122 7.31 15.86 9.63
CA GLN A 122 7.28 14.99 8.48
C GLN A 122 5.98 14.22 8.60
N ALA A 123 5.17 14.25 7.54
CA ALA A 123 3.92 13.52 7.51
C ALA A 123 4.24 12.04 7.78
N MET A 124 3.88 11.55 8.97
CA MET A 124 4.15 10.18 9.38
C MET A 124 3.40 9.26 8.40
N MET A 125 4.11 8.34 7.78
CA MET A 125 3.52 7.36 6.87
C MET A 125 3.14 6.11 7.67
N ILE A 126 1.94 5.59 7.42
CA ILE A 126 1.45 4.33 7.97
C ILE A 126 0.98 3.48 6.79
N PHE A 127 1.56 2.30 6.60
CA PHE A 127 1.18 1.37 5.52
C PHE A 127 1.17 1.99 4.12
N GLY A 128 2.21 2.75 3.79
CA GLY A 128 2.31 3.46 2.51
C GLY A 128 1.39 4.68 2.36
N ILE A 129 0.60 5.05 3.38
CA ILE A 129 -0.31 6.21 3.32
C ILE A 129 0.03 7.24 4.39
N SER A 130 -0.16 8.52 4.08
CA SER A 130 0.07 9.60 5.04
C SER A 130 -0.97 9.60 6.16
N THR A 131 -0.52 9.69 7.42
CA THR A 131 -1.38 9.94 8.59
C THR A 131 -1.97 11.34 8.61
N SER A 132 -1.62 12.22 7.67
CA SER A 132 -2.29 13.50 7.46
C SER A 132 -3.55 13.36 6.58
N SER A 133 -3.70 12.26 5.84
CA SER A 133 -4.93 11.94 5.12
C SER A 133 -6.02 11.50 6.11
N ARG A 134 -7.29 11.80 5.83
CA ARG A 134 -8.40 11.44 6.74
C ARG A 134 -8.52 9.93 6.95
N ILE A 135 -8.30 9.12 5.90
CA ILE A 135 -8.22 7.65 5.99
C ILE A 135 -7.06 7.23 6.91
N GLY A 136 -5.86 7.77 6.69
CA GLY A 136 -4.68 7.47 7.50
C GLY A 136 -4.83 7.88 8.97
N GLN A 137 -5.48 9.03 9.23
CA GLN A 137 -5.82 9.47 10.59
C GLN A 137 -6.73 8.46 11.29
N LEU A 138 -7.84 8.05 10.65
CA LEU A 138 -8.79 7.12 11.24
C LEU A 138 -8.13 5.77 11.56
N ILE A 139 -7.32 5.24 10.65
CA ILE A 139 -6.58 3.98 10.84
C ILE A 139 -5.60 4.10 12.01
N ASN A 140 -4.77 5.14 12.02
CA ASN A 140 -3.77 5.35 13.07
C ASN A 140 -4.43 5.58 14.45
N SER A 141 -5.52 6.34 14.52
CA SER A 141 -6.28 6.55 15.75
C SER A 141 -6.88 5.26 16.28
N TYR A 142 -7.47 4.42 15.42
CA TYR A 142 -7.96 3.11 15.82
C TYR A 142 -6.84 2.24 16.39
N LEU A 143 -5.74 2.07 15.63
CA LEU A 143 -4.66 1.15 16.02
C LEU A 143 -3.98 1.52 17.34
N ARG A 144 -3.89 2.81 17.67
CA ARG A 144 -3.37 3.27 18.96
C ARG A 144 -4.33 2.99 20.11
N LEU A 145 -5.63 3.06 19.86
CA LEU A 145 -6.65 2.92 20.90
C LEU A 145 -6.91 1.45 21.26
N ILE A 146 -6.95 0.56 20.26
CA ILE A 146 -7.62 -0.74 20.45
C ILE A 146 -6.89 -1.67 21.40
N LEU A 147 -5.58 -1.50 21.58
CA LEU A 147 -4.79 -2.43 22.40
C LEU A 147 -5.15 -2.29 23.88
N GLY A 148 -5.44 -1.07 24.34
CA GLY A 148 -5.87 -0.81 25.72
C GLY A 148 -7.27 -1.31 26.04
N ILE A 149 -8.09 -1.63 25.02
CA ILE A 149 -9.48 -2.09 25.18
C ILE A 149 -9.72 -3.51 24.65
N ALA A 150 -8.71 -4.16 24.05
CA ALA A 150 -8.86 -5.44 23.36
C ALA A 150 -9.43 -6.56 24.26
N ASN A 151 -9.17 -6.49 25.56
CA ASN A 151 -9.65 -7.47 26.54
C ASN A 151 -11.07 -7.16 27.10
N ASN A 152 -11.68 -6.03 26.73
CA ASN A 152 -13.08 -5.73 27.03
C ASN A 152 -13.90 -5.87 25.75
N GLN A 153 -14.63 -6.98 25.63
CA GLN A 153 -15.38 -7.32 24.41
C GLN A 153 -16.46 -6.27 24.05
N GLU A 154 -17.14 -5.69 25.04
CA GLU A 154 -18.19 -4.69 24.82
C GLU A 154 -17.59 -3.39 24.29
N THR A 155 -16.61 -2.81 24.99
CA THR A 155 -15.92 -1.59 24.56
C THR A 155 -15.21 -1.78 23.23
N MET A 156 -14.64 -2.97 22.98
CA MET A 156 -14.00 -3.30 21.71
C MET A 156 -15.01 -3.35 20.56
N ALA A 157 -16.20 -3.91 20.78
CA ALA A 157 -17.27 -3.97 19.79
C ALA A 157 -17.78 -2.56 19.44
N GLU A 158 -18.11 -1.75 20.43
CA GLU A 158 -18.60 -0.37 20.24
C GLU A 158 -17.57 0.51 19.55
N THR A 159 -16.31 0.46 20.00
CA THR A 159 -15.23 1.23 19.39
C THR A 159 -14.99 0.80 17.95
N THR A 160 -14.99 -0.51 17.68
CA THR A 160 -14.81 -1.01 16.31
C THR A 160 -15.96 -0.62 15.40
N GLU A 161 -17.21 -0.57 15.91
CA GLU A 161 -18.37 -0.11 15.15
C GLU A 161 -18.31 1.38 14.79
N LEU A 162 -17.85 2.22 15.72
CA LEU A 162 -17.63 3.63 15.47
C LEU A 162 -16.63 3.84 14.32
N TYR A 163 -15.47 3.18 14.39
CA TYR A 163 -14.43 3.33 13.37
C TYR A 163 -14.80 2.67 12.03
N ASP A 164 -15.53 1.56 12.03
CA ASP A 164 -16.11 0.98 10.81
C ASP A 164 -17.02 2.00 10.12
N SER A 165 -17.93 2.64 10.86
CA SER A 165 -18.86 3.64 10.32
C SER A 165 -18.14 4.88 9.77
N LEU A 166 -17.17 5.41 10.52
CA LEU A 166 -16.37 6.57 10.09
C LEU A 166 -15.55 6.26 8.84
N LEU A 167 -14.90 5.11 8.80
CA LEU A 167 -14.05 4.71 7.68
C LEU A 167 -14.88 4.38 6.44
N LYS A 168 -16.07 3.79 6.61
CA LYS A 168 -17.04 3.58 5.52
C LYS A 168 -17.40 4.90 4.84
N LEU A 169 -17.78 5.92 5.61
CA LEU A 169 -18.17 7.22 5.07
C LEU A 169 -16.99 7.89 4.33
N GLU A 170 -15.80 7.89 4.94
CA GLU A 170 -14.62 8.47 4.32
C GLU A 170 -14.23 7.73 3.03
N LEU A 171 -14.31 6.39 2.99
CA LEU A 171 -13.99 5.61 1.80
C LEU A 171 -14.97 5.81 0.65
N LEU A 172 -16.26 6.04 0.96
CA LEU A 172 -17.28 6.38 -0.03
C LEU A 172 -17.01 7.76 -0.63
N ASP A 173 -16.82 8.79 0.21
CA ASP A 173 -16.51 10.13 -0.28
C ASP A 173 -15.17 10.17 -1.03
N HIS A 174 -14.16 9.43 -0.57
CA HIS A 174 -12.88 9.34 -1.25
C HIS A 174 -13.00 8.67 -2.63
N TYR A 175 -13.78 7.59 -2.74
CA TYR A 175 -14.12 6.97 -4.02
C TYR A 175 -14.81 7.96 -4.97
N GLU A 176 -15.82 8.69 -4.49
CA GLU A 176 -16.53 9.68 -5.30
C GLU A 176 -15.62 10.84 -5.74
N ARG A 177 -14.71 11.29 -4.87
CA ARG A 177 -13.71 12.30 -5.21
C ARG A 177 -12.82 11.84 -6.37
N MET A 178 -12.37 10.58 -6.35
CA MET A 178 -11.53 10.02 -7.42
C MET A 178 -12.29 9.90 -8.74
N ILE A 179 -13.51 9.34 -8.71
CA ILE A 179 -14.28 9.03 -9.92
C ILE A 179 -15.01 10.25 -10.48
N ASN A 180 -15.78 10.96 -9.66
CA ASN A 180 -16.68 12.03 -10.13
C ASN A 180 -16.00 13.40 -10.15
N LYS A 181 -15.10 13.67 -9.20
CA LYS A 181 -14.44 14.99 -9.06
C LYS A 181 -13.06 15.06 -9.72
N LYS A 182 -12.71 14.06 -10.55
CA LYS A 182 -11.43 13.96 -11.29
C LYS A 182 -10.19 14.07 -10.39
N ARG A 183 -10.26 13.63 -9.12
CA ARG A 183 -9.13 13.65 -8.17
C ARG A 183 -8.37 12.32 -8.10
N MET A 184 -8.40 11.54 -9.18
CA MET A 184 -7.64 10.30 -9.30
C MET A 184 -6.15 10.59 -9.29
N SER A 185 -5.38 9.78 -8.56
CA SER A 185 -3.91 9.82 -8.48
C SER A 185 -3.40 8.50 -7.89
N SER A 186 -2.10 8.23 -7.99
CA SER A 186 -1.51 7.05 -7.35
C SER A 186 -1.65 7.09 -5.83
N VAL A 187 -1.48 8.27 -5.22
CA VAL A 187 -1.65 8.48 -3.78
C VAL A 187 -3.10 8.21 -3.33
N SER A 188 -4.10 8.69 -4.08
CA SER A 188 -5.51 8.44 -3.74
C SER A 188 -5.90 6.98 -3.94
N MET A 189 -5.39 6.32 -4.99
CA MET A 189 -5.56 4.88 -5.18
C MET A 189 -5.00 4.08 -4.01
N GLN A 190 -3.79 4.41 -3.56
CA GLN A 190 -3.15 3.73 -2.43
C GLN A 190 -3.91 3.97 -1.12
N GLN A 191 -4.37 5.21 -0.88
CA GLN A 191 -5.24 5.55 0.26
C GLN A 191 -6.52 4.72 0.28
N TRP A 192 -7.20 4.62 -0.86
CA TRP A 192 -8.42 3.83 -0.97
C TRP A 192 -8.16 2.34 -0.77
N LEU A 193 -7.10 1.78 -1.39
CA LEU A 193 -6.75 0.37 -1.28
C LEU A 193 -6.41 -0.02 0.16
N ALA A 194 -5.51 0.73 0.80
CA ALA A 194 -5.13 0.50 2.20
C ALA A 194 -6.34 0.65 3.14
N GLY A 195 -7.15 1.69 2.94
CA GLY A 195 -8.35 1.91 3.76
C GLY A 195 -9.42 0.85 3.57
N ALA A 196 -9.70 0.41 2.34
CA ALA A 196 -10.65 -0.66 2.06
C ALA A 196 -10.18 -2.00 2.64
N ALA A 197 -8.87 -2.29 2.54
CA ALA A 197 -8.28 -3.48 3.12
C ALA A 197 -8.46 -3.50 4.64
N PHE A 198 -8.14 -2.38 5.29
CA PHE A 198 -8.31 -2.20 6.72
C PHE A 198 -9.78 -2.31 7.14
N HIS A 199 -10.68 -1.62 6.45
CA HIS A 199 -12.12 -1.62 6.76
C HIS A 199 -12.75 -3.02 6.64
N LEU A 200 -12.37 -3.79 5.61
CA LEU A 200 -12.83 -5.18 5.50
C LEU A 200 -12.41 -6.00 6.72
N HIS A 201 -11.20 -5.78 7.24
CA HIS A 201 -10.71 -6.50 8.41
C HIS A 201 -11.26 -5.98 9.74
N LEU A 202 -11.63 -4.69 9.84
CA LEU A 202 -12.50 -4.21 10.93
C LEU A 202 -13.82 -4.98 10.94
N ARG A 203 -14.47 -5.09 9.78
CA ARG A 203 -15.74 -5.80 9.67
C ARG A 203 -15.62 -7.29 9.99
N LEU A 204 -14.53 -7.94 9.56
CA LEU A 204 -14.22 -9.32 9.96
C LEU A 204 -14.04 -9.43 11.48
N HIS A 205 -13.38 -8.46 12.11
CA HIS A 205 -13.21 -8.42 13.56
C HIS A 205 -14.55 -8.20 14.29
N GLN A 206 -15.46 -7.37 13.78
CA GLN A 206 -16.81 -7.25 14.34
C GLN A 206 -17.62 -8.54 14.25
N VAL A 207 -17.55 -9.27 13.12
CA VAL A 207 -18.19 -10.59 13.02
C VAL A 207 -17.58 -11.53 14.04
N ARG A 208 -16.27 -11.44 14.26
CA ARG A 208 -15.59 -12.19 15.31
C ARG A 208 -16.19 -11.83 16.68
N LEU A 209 -16.32 -10.57 17.03
CA LEU A 209 -16.92 -10.13 18.30
C LEU A 209 -18.41 -10.45 18.43
N ASN A 210 -19.05 -11.03 17.40
CA ASN A 210 -20.49 -11.25 17.31
C ASN A 210 -21.31 -9.94 17.38
N SER A 211 -20.70 -8.80 17.05
CA SER A 211 -21.39 -7.50 17.06
C SER A 211 -22.15 -7.21 15.76
N VAL A 212 -21.84 -7.93 14.68
CA VAL A 212 -22.51 -7.79 13.37
C VAL A 212 -22.71 -9.17 12.72
N PRO A 213 -23.74 -9.33 11.86
CA PRO A 213 -24.02 -10.62 11.25
C PRO A 213 -22.93 -11.02 10.23
N LEU A 214 -22.69 -12.33 10.08
CA LEU A 214 -21.73 -12.91 9.13
C LEU A 214 -21.87 -12.38 7.69
N GLY A 215 -23.12 -12.15 7.25
CA GLY A 215 -23.42 -11.66 5.91
C GLY A 215 -22.89 -10.25 5.63
N SER A 216 -22.66 -9.43 6.67
CA SER A 216 -22.17 -8.06 6.52
C SER A 216 -20.76 -8.01 5.89
N ALA A 217 -19.85 -8.86 6.36
CA ALA A 217 -18.50 -8.97 5.79
C ALA A 217 -18.52 -9.47 4.33
N LYS A 218 -19.43 -10.41 3.98
CA LYS A 218 -19.61 -10.89 2.61
C LYS A 218 -20.07 -9.78 1.67
N SER A 219 -21.05 -8.99 2.10
CA SER A 219 -21.57 -7.85 1.35
C SER A 219 -20.49 -6.78 1.15
N LEU A 220 -19.76 -6.44 2.22
CA LEU A 220 -18.69 -5.45 2.17
C LEU A 220 -17.56 -5.89 1.22
N ARG A 221 -17.15 -7.17 1.29
CA ARG A 221 -16.18 -7.77 0.36
C ARG A 221 -16.62 -7.58 -1.10
N PHE A 222 -17.88 -7.88 -1.41
CA PHE A 222 -18.42 -7.74 -2.77
C PHE A 222 -18.46 -6.27 -3.24
N SER A 223 -18.85 -5.35 -2.34
CA SER A 223 -18.83 -3.91 -2.61
C SER A 223 -17.42 -3.43 -2.97
N TYR A 224 -16.40 -3.81 -2.19
CA TYR A 224 -15.02 -3.43 -2.48
C TYR A 224 -14.45 -4.05 -3.74
N LYS A 225 -14.78 -5.32 -4.03
CA LYS A 225 -14.41 -5.93 -5.31
C LYS A 225 -14.98 -5.13 -6.49
N THR A 226 -16.23 -4.73 -6.41
CA THR A 226 -16.92 -3.97 -7.46
C THR A 226 -16.32 -2.57 -7.60
N GLY A 227 -16.13 -1.87 -6.49
CA GLY A 227 -15.50 -0.55 -6.44
C GLY A 227 -14.09 -0.56 -7.02
N LEU A 228 -13.26 -1.55 -6.64
CA LEU A 228 -11.89 -1.69 -7.13
C LEU A 228 -11.83 -1.89 -8.65
N ASN A 229 -12.73 -2.70 -9.22
CA ASN A 229 -12.77 -2.89 -10.67
C ASN A 229 -13.01 -1.57 -11.41
N HIS A 230 -13.89 -0.72 -10.89
CA HIS A 230 -14.15 0.59 -11.47
C HIS A 230 -12.97 1.55 -11.27
N LEU A 231 -12.35 1.55 -10.09
CA LEU A 231 -11.16 2.36 -9.81
C LEU A 231 -9.98 2.01 -10.70
N ILE A 232 -9.74 0.72 -10.98
CA ILE A 232 -8.66 0.29 -11.88
C ILE A 232 -8.88 0.84 -13.30
N GLN A 233 -10.13 0.85 -13.79
CA GLN A 233 -10.45 1.45 -15.08
C GLN A 233 -10.20 2.97 -15.07
N GLY A 234 -10.67 3.66 -14.02
CA GLY A 234 -10.42 5.09 -13.83
C GLY A 234 -8.93 5.43 -13.71
N TYR A 235 -8.17 4.61 -13.01
CA TYR A 235 -6.74 4.78 -12.83
C TYR A 235 -5.95 4.55 -14.13
N ALA A 236 -6.32 3.53 -14.92
CA ALA A 236 -5.74 3.36 -16.25
C ALA A 236 -6.02 4.57 -17.16
N ALA A 237 -7.22 5.16 -17.09
CA ALA A 237 -7.53 6.40 -17.80
C ALA A 237 -6.72 7.60 -17.27
N TYR A 238 -6.50 7.68 -15.96
CA TYR A 238 -5.63 8.68 -15.34
C TYR A 238 -4.18 8.55 -15.84
N LEU A 239 -3.60 7.36 -15.85
CA LEU A 239 -2.23 7.14 -16.33
C LEU A 239 -2.07 7.57 -17.79
N ARG A 240 -3.03 7.21 -18.66
CA ARG A 240 -3.03 7.65 -20.07
C ARG A 240 -3.03 9.17 -20.24
N ARG A 241 -3.66 9.90 -19.31
CA ARG A 241 -3.73 11.38 -19.40
C ARG A 241 -2.49 12.06 -18.84
N ASN A 242 -1.76 11.42 -17.93
CA ASN A 242 -0.68 12.05 -17.16
C ASN A 242 0.72 11.57 -17.54
N ILE A 243 0.85 10.43 -18.22
CA ILE A 243 2.12 10.02 -18.83
C ILE A 243 2.32 10.83 -20.10
N GLN A 244 3.31 11.70 -20.09
CA GLN A 244 3.70 12.55 -21.21
C GLN A 244 5.06 12.11 -21.74
N GLU A 245 5.21 12.12 -23.06
CA GLU A 245 6.51 12.04 -23.71
C GLU A 245 7.06 13.46 -23.86
N THR A 246 8.18 13.73 -23.21
CA THR A 246 8.94 14.95 -23.42
C THR A 246 10.09 14.64 -24.38
N ALA A 247 10.23 15.42 -25.45
CA ALA A 247 11.39 15.34 -26.32
C ALA A 247 12.67 15.51 -25.50
N ALA A 248 13.71 14.76 -25.84
CA ALA A 248 15.02 14.94 -25.21
C ALA A 248 15.45 16.41 -25.36
N PRO A 249 16.04 17.04 -24.33
CA PRO A 249 16.63 18.36 -24.47
C PRO A 249 17.58 18.34 -25.67
N GLY A 250 17.31 19.18 -26.67
CA GLY A 250 18.16 19.26 -27.85
C GLY A 250 19.61 19.56 -27.46
N PRO A 251 20.59 19.16 -28.28
CA PRO A 251 21.98 19.51 -28.01
C PRO A 251 22.09 21.02 -27.86
N HIS A 252 22.63 21.48 -26.72
CA HIS A 252 22.98 22.88 -26.55
C HIS A 252 23.88 23.27 -27.72
N HIS A 253 23.38 24.13 -28.61
CA HIS A 253 24.18 24.70 -29.68
C HIS A 253 25.24 25.61 -29.06
N THR A 254 26.38 25.06 -28.64
CA THR A 254 27.63 25.81 -28.63
C THR A 254 27.99 26.08 -30.08
N ALA A 255 27.77 27.32 -30.51
CA ALA A 255 28.15 27.78 -31.84
C ALA A 255 29.68 27.67 -32.00
N ILE A 256 30.14 26.60 -32.63
CA ILE A 256 31.48 26.53 -33.20
C ILE A 256 31.30 26.74 -34.70
N ASN A 257 31.67 27.93 -35.16
CA ASN A 257 31.76 28.25 -36.57
C ASN A 257 32.85 27.37 -37.22
N ALA A 258 32.46 26.50 -38.15
CA ALA A 258 33.39 25.91 -39.11
C ALA A 258 32.70 25.73 -40.46
N ALA A 259 33.46 26.06 -41.51
CA ALA A 259 33.00 26.40 -42.84
C ALA A 259 32.59 25.20 -43.73
N SER A 260 31.69 25.55 -44.66
CA SER A 260 31.24 24.91 -45.92
C SER A 260 31.99 23.68 -46.49
N GLY A 261 31.22 22.63 -46.83
CA GLY A 261 31.53 21.56 -47.79
C GLY A 261 30.39 20.52 -47.92
N PRO A 262 30.16 19.84 -49.07
CA PRO A 262 28.84 19.86 -49.73
C PRO A 262 28.01 18.55 -49.79
N LYS A 263 26.72 18.76 -50.11
CA LYS A 263 25.69 17.91 -50.76
C LYS A 263 25.06 16.75 -49.97
N GLU A 264 23.92 17.11 -49.40
CA GLU A 264 22.61 16.42 -49.45
C GLU A 264 22.58 15.04 -50.11
N THR A 265 22.48 14.01 -49.28
CA THR A 265 21.61 12.87 -49.56
C THR A 265 20.31 13.12 -48.83
N SER A 266 19.22 13.32 -49.57
CA SER A 266 17.87 13.40 -49.02
C SER A 266 17.49 12.05 -48.40
N ALA A 267 17.93 11.80 -47.17
CA ALA A 267 17.18 10.93 -46.28
C ALA A 267 15.83 11.62 -46.11
N THR A 268 14.77 11.02 -46.66
CA THR A 268 13.41 11.36 -46.27
C THR A 268 13.35 11.23 -44.76
N ASN A 269 13.45 12.35 -44.04
CA ASN A 269 13.04 12.47 -42.66
C ASN A 269 11.54 12.21 -42.67
N THR A 270 11.17 10.94 -42.63
CA THR A 270 9.83 10.52 -42.26
C THR A 270 9.68 10.94 -40.82
N THR A 271 9.26 12.18 -40.61
CA THR A 271 8.78 12.66 -39.33
C THR A 271 7.63 11.72 -38.98
N CYS A 272 7.87 10.77 -38.08
CA CYS A 272 6.85 9.88 -37.54
C CYS A 272 5.92 10.72 -36.63
N SER A 273 5.20 11.67 -37.22
CA SER A 273 4.15 12.42 -36.55
C SER A 273 2.85 11.67 -36.78
N SER A 274 2.48 10.84 -35.83
CA SER A 274 1.11 10.37 -35.73
C SER A 274 0.80 10.13 -34.26
N SER A 275 -0.09 10.96 -33.72
CA SER A 275 -0.71 10.81 -32.40
C SER A 275 -1.24 9.38 -32.16
N VAL A 276 -1.58 8.65 -33.23
CA VAL A 276 -2.01 7.24 -33.18
C VAL A 276 -0.88 6.32 -32.73
N LEU A 277 0.36 6.55 -33.17
CA LEU A 277 1.52 5.73 -32.81
C LEU A 277 1.92 5.95 -31.34
N PHE A 278 1.86 7.19 -30.86
CA PHE A 278 2.01 7.51 -29.44
C PHE A 278 0.94 6.80 -28.60
N ASN A 279 -0.33 6.82 -29.02
CA ASN A 279 -1.42 6.19 -28.29
C ASN A 279 -1.27 4.66 -28.14
N ILE A 280 -0.77 3.96 -29.16
CA ILE A 280 -0.54 2.50 -29.08
C ILE A 280 0.59 2.18 -28.08
N SER A 281 1.65 2.97 -28.13
CA SER A 281 2.84 2.83 -27.27
C SER A 281 2.53 3.12 -25.81
N LEU A 282 1.77 4.20 -25.59
CA LEU A 282 1.24 4.59 -24.30
C LEU A 282 0.31 3.52 -23.72
N GLN A 283 -0.55 2.92 -24.54
CA GLN A 283 -1.42 1.82 -24.09
C GLN A 283 -0.61 0.61 -23.63
N ALA A 284 0.44 0.24 -24.37
CA ALA A 284 1.33 -0.86 -23.99
C ALA A 284 2.11 -0.56 -22.69
N LEU A 285 2.60 0.68 -22.54
CA LEU A 285 3.28 1.12 -21.32
C LEU A 285 2.35 1.13 -20.11
N VAL A 286 1.16 1.72 -20.24
CA VAL A 286 0.12 1.72 -19.19
C VAL A 286 -0.24 0.29 -18.79
N THR A 287 -0.38 -0.61 -19.75
CA THR A 287 -0.65 -2.03 -19.47
C THR A 287 0.47 -2.67 -18.64
N ARG A 288 1.74 -2.38 -18.97
CA ARG A 288 2.89 -2.86 -18.18
C ARG A 288 2.92 -2.27 -16.78
N ILE A 289 2.66 -0.96 -16.63
CA ILE A 289 2.59 -0.29 -15.32
C ILE A 289 1.53 -0.95 -14.46
N ILE A 290 0.30 -1.08 -14.99
CA ILE A 290 -0.83 -1.71 -14.32
C ILE A 290 -0.50 -3.15 -13.92
N ASN A 291 0.11 -3.95 -14.80
CA ASN A 291 0.51 -5.32 -14.48
C ASN A 291 1.61 -5.39 -13.41
N ALA A 292 2.43 -4.35 -13.28
CA ALA A 292 3.51 -4.29 -12.30
C ALA A 292 3.05 -3.88 -10.89
N GLN A 293 1.87 -3.28 -10.73
CA GLN A 293 1.35 -2.83 -9.42
C GLN A 293 0.86 -3.98 -8.51
N ASP A 294 1.19 -5.22 -8.87
CA ASP A 294 0.67 -6.43 -8.24
C ASP A 294 -0.87 -6.37 -8.05
N LEU A 295 -1.59 -5.87 -9.06
CA LEU A 295 -3.04 -5.70 -8.97
C LEU A 295 -3.76 -7.03 -8.78
N GLU A 296 -3.17 -8.12 -9.23
CA GLU A 296 -3.67 -9.46 -8.94
C GLU A 296 -3.60 -9.75 -7.45
N ARG A 297 -2.49 -9.49 -6.75
CA ARG A 297 -2.45 -9.63 -5.29
C ARG A 297 -3.41 -8.68 -4.59
N ASN A 298 -3.50 -7.41 -5.01
CA ASN A 298 -4.45 -6.46 -4.45
C ASN A 298 -5.89 -6.95 -4.63
N ARG A 299 -6.24 -7.45 -5.83
CA ARG A 299 -7.54 -8.06 -6.10
C ARG A 299 -7.76 -9.31 -5.25
N ASN A 300 -6.78 -10.21 -5.18
CA ASN A 300 -6.86 -11.44 -4.39
C ASN A 300 -7.02 -11.16 -2.90
N PHE A 301 -6.47 -10.05 -2.40
CA PHE A 301 -6.69 -9.57 -1.04
C PHE A 301 -8.16 -9.24 -0.77
N PHE A 302 -8.91 -8.73 -1.76
CA PHE A 302 -10.36 -8.51 -1.65
C PHE A 302 -11.19 -9.72 -2.12
N ILE A 303 -10.59 -10.61 -2.92
CA ILE A 303 -11.23 -11.78 -3.53
C ILE A 303 -10.66 -13.04 -2.87
N TYR A 304 -10.93 -13.18 -1.57
CA TYR A 304 -10.67 -14.44 -0.88
C TYR A 304 -11.50 -15.55 -1.53
N ARG A 305 -10.85 -16.67 -1.88
CA ARG A 305 -11.56 -17.94 -2.12
C ARG A 305 -12.48 -18.20 -0.92
N GLU A 306 -13.67 -18.74 -1.14
CA GLU A 306 -14.67 -18.85 -0.07
C GLU A 306 -14.13 -19.58 1.15
N LYS A 307 -13.34 -20.66 0.95
CA LYS A 307 -12.65 -21.36 2.05
C LYS A 307 -11.71 -20.44 2.86
N ALA A 308 -10.90 -19.62 2.19
CA ALA A 308 -10.00 -18.68 2.86
C ALA A 308 -10.78 -17.59 3.62
N PHE A 309 -11.87 -17.09 3.04
CA PHE A 309 -12.74 -16.13 3.69
C PHE A 309 -13.41 -16.69 4.95
N GLN A 310 -13.92 -17.92 4.87
CA GLN A 310 -14.49 -18.61 6.02
C GLN A 310 -13.44 -18.86 7.10
N ASN A 311 -12.20 -19.19 6.72
CA ASN A 311 -11.11 -19.34 7.67
C ASN A 311 -10.79 -18.01 8.37
N LEU A 312 -10.75 -16.88 7.66
CA LEU A 312 -10.56 -15.57 8.27
C LEU A 312 -11.63 -15.30 9.33
N LEU A 313 -12.90 -15.50 9.00
CA LEU A 313 -14.02 -15.32 9.93
C LEU A 313 -13.94 -16.19 11.19
N ARG A 314 -13.29 -17.36 11.08
CA ARG A 314 -13.13 -18.33 12.17
C ARG A 314 -11.87 -18.15 12.99
N GLN A 315 -10.95 -17.26 12.61
CA GLN A 315 -9.78 -16.97 13.42
C GLN A 315 -10.17 -16.33 14.76
N ARG A 316 -9.58 -16.85 15.83
CA ARG A 316 -9.88 -16.51 17.23
C ARG A 316 -8.63 -16.42 18.10
N GLU A 317 -7.46 -16.50 17.49
CA GLU A 317 -6.19 -16.67 18.18
C GLU A 317 -5.87 -15.45 19.03
N ASP A 318 -5.68 -15.68 20.32
CA ASP A 318 -5.12 -14.67 21.20
C ASP A 318 -3.61 -14.56 21.01
N PHE A 319 -3.04 -13.46 21.49
CA PHE A 319 -1.60 -13.33 21.62
C PHE A 319 -1.21 -13.29 23.10
N GLU A 320 -0.13 -14.00 23.45
CA GLU A 320 0.39 -14.06 24.80
C GLU A 320 1.90 -13.78 24.81
N LEU A 321 2.32 -12.90 25.71
CA LEU A 321 3.72 -12.61 26.02
C LEU A 321 4.31 -13.79 26.80
N ARG A 322 4.74 -14.83 26.08
CA ARG A 322 5.32 -16.03 26.68
C ARG A 322 6.65 -15.73 27.37
N SER A 323 6.84 -16.33 28.54
CA SER A 323 8.13 -16.41 29.22
C SER A 323 8.96 -17.47 28.51
N ASN A 324 10.15 -17.09 28.04
CA ASN A 324 11.17 -18.08 27.67
C ASN A 324 11.78 -18.68 28.93
#